data_AF-A0A653DR34-F1
#
_entry.id   AF-A0A653DR34-F1
#
_cell.length_a   1.000
_cell.length_b   1.000
_cell.length_c   1.000
_cell.angle_alpha   90.00
_cell.angle_beta   90.00
_cell.angle_gamma   90.00
#
_symmetry.space_group_name_H-M   'P 1'
#
loop_
_entity.id
_entity.type
_entity.pdbx_description
1 polymer ?
#
loop_
_entity_poly.entity_id
_entity_poly.type
_entity_poly.pdbx_seq_one_letter_code
_entity_poly.pdbx_strand_id
1 'polypeptide(L)'
;MVRQCYVCKAYDYKPEAQRLTFHRFPLSGERRQLWLSALGYNDNHQFPKRVEICSKHFSASDFSFKDDGSKSLNRDAVPILVHSAFKTSSSRTSR
;
A
#
# COMPACT_ATOMS: atom_id res chain seq x y z
N MET A 1 13.85 -7.31 -12.22
CA MET A 1 13.79 -7.30 -10.74
C MET A 1 12.32 -7.38 -10.36
N VAL A 2 11.91 -8.44 -9.65
CA VAL A 2 10.52 -8.62 -9.20
C VAL A 2 10.21 -7.58 -8.12
N ARG A 3 9.13 -6.83 -8.29
CA ARG A 3 8.62 -5.89 -7.27
C ARG A 3 7.60 -6.62 -6.43
N GLN A 4 7.68 -6.44 -5.11
CA GLN A 4 6.77 -7.10 -4.17
C GLN A 4 6.23 -6.13 -3.12
N CYS A 5 4.96 -6.27 -2.80
CA CYS A 5 4.35 -5.58 -1.68
C CYS A 5 4.79 -6.25 -0.38
N TYR A 6 5.35 -5.48 0.54
CA TYR A 6 5.80 -6.01 1.83
C TYR A 6 4.64 -6.51 2.70
N VAL A 7 3.49 -5.83 2.61
CA VAL A 7 2.30 -6.04 3.45
C VAL A 7 1.52 -7.28 3.02
N CYS A 8 1.03 -7.32 1.78
CA CYS A 8 0.17 -8.41 1.28
C CYS A 8 0.92 -9.45 0.42
N LYS A 9 2.25 -9.32 0.27
CA LYS A 9 3.06 -10.21 -0.58
C LYS A 9 2.52 -10.35 -2.02
N ALA A 10 1.94 -9.27 -2.55
CA ALA A 10 1.61 -9.18 -3.96
C ALA A 10 2.89 -9.01 -4.78
N TYR A 11 3.05 -9.77 -5.87
CA TYR A 11 4.21 -9.72 -6.73
C TYR A 11 3.82 -9.19 -8.11
N ASP A 12 4.62 -8.33 -8.72
CA ASP A 12 4.28 -7.68 -10.00
C ASP A 12 4.09 -8.67 -11.16
N TYR A 13 4.78 -9.81 -11.15
CA TYR A 13 4.61 -10.86 -12.16
C TYR A 13 3.25 -11.56 -12.11
N LYS A 14 2.49 -11.41 -11.02
CA LYS A 14 1.18 -12.03 -10.87
C LYS A 14 0.09 -11.20 -11.58
N PRO A 15 -0.89 -11.85 -12.23
CA PRO A 15 -1.94 -11.15 -12.96
C PRO A 15 -2.79 -10.24 -12.05
N GLU A 16 -2.98 -10.60 -10.77
CA GLU A 16 -3.75 -9.77 -9.82
C GLU A 16 -3.03 -8.47 -9.44
N ALA A 17 -1.72 -8.38 -9.69
CA ALA A 17 -0.88 -7.23 -9.41
C ALA A 17 -0.59 -6.37 -10.65
N GLN A 18 -0.98 -6.80 -11.85
CA GLN A 18 -0.76 -6.03 -13.08
C GLN A 18 -1.43 -4.65 -13.06
N ARG A 19 -2.54 -4.51 -12.33
CA ARG A 19 -3.23 -3.22 -12.13
C ARG A 19 -2.75 -2.46 -10.90
N LEU A 20 -1.76 -2.99 -10.18
CA LEU A 20 -1.24 -2.39 -8.96
C LEU A 20 0.06 -1.65 -9.24
N THR A 21 0.08 -0.40 -8.83
CA THR A 21 1.32 0.36 -8.69
C THR A 21 1.98 0.03 -7.36
N PHE A 22 3.30 -0.08 -7.36
CA PHE A 22 4.12 -0.30 -6.17
C PHE A 22 4.83 1.00 -5.80
N HIS A 23 4.72 1.40 -4.54
CA HIS A 23 5.24 2.67 -4.01
C HIS A 23 6.26 2.40 -2.92
N ARG A 24 7.40 3.06 -3.00
CA ARG A 24 8.47 2.93 -2.01
C ARG A 24 8.09 3.67 -0.74
N PHE A 25 8.64 3.20 0.37
CA PHE A 25 8.56 3.92 1.63
C PHE A 25 9.10 5.35 1.50
N PRO A 26 8.47 6.33 2.17
CA PRO A 26 8.98 7.68 2.23
C PRO A 26 10.35 7.72 2.92
N LEU A 27 11.24 8.61 2.43
CA LEU A 27 12.55 8.86 3.03
C LEU A 27 12.45 9.64 4.35
N SER A 28 11.39 10.43 4.53
CA SER A 28 11.14 11.24 5.73
C SER A 28 10.78 10.34 6.92
N GLY A 29 11.60 10.40 7.98
CA GLY A 29 11.48 9.56 9.18
C GLY A 29 10.11 9.62 9.87
N GLU A 30 9.52 10.81 10.01
CA GLU A 30 8.21 10.98 10.64
C GLU A 30 7.09 10.28 9.86
N ARG A 31 7.04 10.45 8.53
CA ARG A 31 6.04 9.73 7.71
C ARG A 31 6.30 8.24 7.68
N ARG A 32 7.57 7.83 7.68
CA ARG A 32 7.91 6.42 7.82
C ARG A 32 7.33 5.89 9.13
N GLN A 33 7.52 6.57 10.25
CA GLN A 33 6.91 6.22 11.53
C GLN A 33 5.39 6.12 11.48
N LEU A 34 4.72 7.07 10.81
CA LEU A 34 3.27 6.98 10.58
C LEU A 34 2.88 5.74 9.77
N TRP A 35 3.64 5.40 8.73
CA TRP A 35 3.40 4.17 7.96
C TRP A 35 3.64 2.92 8.81
N LEU A 36 4.66 2.91 9.67
CA LEU A 36 4.94 1.80 10.59
C LEU A 36 3.82 1.62 11.60
N SER A 37 3.43 2.71 12.26
CA SER A 37 2.32 2.75 13.20
C SER A 37 1.02 2.30 12.54
N ALA A 38 0.72 2.82 11.34
CA ALA A 38 -0.46 2.41 10.58
C ALA A 38 -0.43 0.92 10.24
N LEU A 39 0.71 0.37 9.84
CA LEU A 39 0.86 -1.05 9.53
C LEU A 39 0.98 -1.96 10.76
N GLY A 40 1.06 -1.40 11.97
CA GLY A 40 1.27 -2.14 13.21
C GLY A 40 2.70 -2.68 13.37
N TYR A 41 3.68 -2.11 12.65
CA TYR A 41 5.09 -2.43 12.84
C TYR A 41 5.74 -1.48 13.85
N ASN A 42 6.66 -2.00 14.65
CA ASN A 42 7.48 -1.17 15.54
C ASN A 42 8.54 -0.39 14.75
N ASP A 43 8.95 0.77 15.28
CA ASP A 43 10.02 1.59 14.69
C ASP A 43 11.35 0.84 14.61
N ASN A 44 11.57 -0.07 15.56
CA ASN A 44 12.75 -0.94 15.61
C ASN A 44 12.71 -2.10 14.58
N HIS A 45 11.67 -2.18 13.74
CA HIS A 45 11.55 -3.24 12.74
C HIS A 45 12.53 -3.02 11.60
N GLN A 46 13.38 -4.01 11.35
CA GLN A 46 14.46 -3.90 10.39
C GLN A 46 13.94 -4.16 8.97
N PHE A 47 13.61 -3.07 8.28
CA PHE A 47 13.12 -3.13 6.90
C PHE A 47 14.25 -3.40 5.90
N PRO A 48 14.01 -4.23 4.87
CA PRO A 48 14.99 -4.43 3.81
C PRO A 48 15.24 -3.13 3.02
N LYS A 49 16.38 -3.04 2.32
CA LYS A 49 16.78 -1.84 1.54
C LYS A 49 15.74 -1.38 0.51
N ARG A 50 14.90 -2.31 0.02
CA ARG A 50 13.81 -2.02 -0.91
C ARG A 50 12.50 -2.54 -0.32
N VAL A 51 11.73 -1.64 0.28
CA VAL A 51 10.37 -1.93 0.74
C VAL A 51 9.40 -1.15 -0.10
N GLU A 52 8.47 -1.87 -0.69
CA GLU A 52 7.42 -1.32 -1.53
C GLU A 52 6.07 -1.79 -1.01
N ILE A 53 5.06 -0.93 -1.13
CA ILE A 53 3.68 -1.21 -0.77
C ILE A 53 2.85 -1.03 -2.04
N CYS A 54 1.91 -1.94 -2.31
CA CYS A 54 1.02 -1.81 -3.45
C CYS A 54 -0.10 -0.80 -3.19
N SER A 55 -0.65 -0.24 -4.26
CA SER A 55 -1.74 0.75 -4.24
C SER A 55 -3.03 0.29 -3.56
N LYS A 56 -3.22 -1.02 -3.31
CA LYS A 56 -4.37 -1.53 -2.54
C LYS A 56 -4.41 -1.03 -1.09
N HIS A 57 -3.26 -0.62 -0.56
CA HIS A 57 -3.15 -0.14 0.82
C HIS A 57 -3.31 1.39 0.93
N PHE A 58 -3.60 2.09 -0.16
CA PHE A 58 -3.80 3.53 -0.17
C PHE A 58 -5.16 3.85 -0.78
N SER A 59 -5.77 4.96 -0.37
CA SER A 59 -7.02 5.40 -0.98
C SER A 59 -6.77 5.92 -2.39
N ALA A 60 -7.76 5.82 -3.27
CA ALA A 60 -7.69 6.45 -4.60
C ALA A 60 -7.44 7.96 -4.50
N SER A 61 -7.95 8.60 -3.44
CA SER A 61 -7.79 10.03 -3.16
C SER A 61 -6.37 10.42 -2.75
N ASP A 62 -5.56 9.46 -2.27
CA ASP A 62 -4.16 9.67 -1.91
C ASP A 62 -3.24 9.70 -3.15
N PHE A 63 -3.79 9.44 -4.33
CA PHE A 63 -3.05 9.47 -5.58
C PHE A 63 -3.36 10.73 -6.35
N SER A 64 -2.29 11.42 -6.74
CA SER A 64 -2.37 12.52 -7.68
C SER A 64 -1.99 12.01 -9.07
N PHE A 65 -2.87 12.22 -10.03
CA PHE A 65 -2.56 12.04 -11.44
C PHE A 65 -1.82 13.28 -11.91
N LYS A 66 -0.63 13.10 -12.48
CA LYS A 66 0.08 14.17 -13.17
C LYS A 66 -0.44 14.28 -14.61
N ASP A 67 -0.26 15.44 -15.22
CA ASP A 67 -0.64 15.71 -16.62
C ASP A 67 0.01 14.74 -17.62
N ASP A 68 1.15 14.14 -17.25
CA ASP A 68 1.88 13.11 -17.98
C ASP A 68 1.20 11.71 -17.95
N GLY A 69 0.04 11.58 -17.29
CA GLY A 69 -0.66 10.29 -17.10
C GLY A 69 -0.03 9.40 -16.03
N SER A 70 1.08 9.83 -15.41
CA SER A 70 1.74 9.10 -14.33
C SER A 70 1.01 9.29 -12.99
N LYS A 71 0.60 8.16 -12.39
CA LYS A 71 -0.03 8.12 -11.06
C LYS A 71 1.04 8.17 -9.97
N SER A 72 1.09 9.27 -9.24
CA SER A 72 2.00 9.45 -8.11
C SER A 72 1.25 9.35 -6.79
N LEU A 73 1.80 8.64 -5.82
CA LEU A 73 1.29 8.65 -4.45
C LEU A 73 1.65 10.01 -3.82
N ASN A 74 0.67 10.66 -3.20
CA ASN A 74 0.90 11.91 -2.51
C ASN A 74 1.91 11.71 -1.38
N ARG A 75 2.70 12.73 -1.09
CA ARG A 75 3.69 12.68 -0.02
C ARG A 75 3.02 12.50 1.35
N ASP A 76 1.81 13.03 1.52
CA ASP A 76 1.02 12.95 2.74
C ASP A 76 0.19 11.65 2.86
N ALA A 77 0.23 10.79 1.85
CA ALA A 77 -0.49 9.54 1.87
C ALA A 77 0.05 8.60 2.97
N VAL A 78 -0.85 8.03 3.74
CA VAL A 78 -0.57 7.00 4.74
C VAL A 78 -1.29 5.71 4.36
N PRO A 79 -0.64 4.54 4.49
CA PRO A 79 -1.27 3.28 4.17
C PRO A 79 -2.41 3.04 5.16
N ILE A 80 -3.58 2.71 4.65
CA ILE A 80 -4.72 2.32 5.46
C ILE A 80 -4.48 0.88 5.86
N LEU A 81 -4.53 0.59 7.16
CA LEU A 81 -4.51 -0.77 7.68
C LEU A 81 -5.82 -1.46 7.29
N VAL A 82 -5.92 -1.89 6.03
CA VAL A 82 -6.80 -2.99 5.65
C VAL A 82 -6.14 -4.26 6.16
N HIS A 83 -6.14 -4.41 7.50
CA HIS A 83 -6.14 -5.72 8.11
C HIS A 83 -7.27 -6.47 7.40
N SER A 84 -6.97 -7.63 6.84
CA SER A 84 -7.92 -8.52 6.18
C SER A 84 -9.03 -8.96 7.13
N ALA A 85 -9.92 -8.05 7.51
CA ALA A 85 -11.03 -8.24 8.44
C ALA A 85 -12.36 -7.70 7.87
N PHE A 86 -12.39 -7.28 6.61
CA PHE A 86 -13.64 -7.22 5.85
C PHE A 86 -13.56 -8.18 4.65
N LYS A 87 -13.45 -9.47 4.97
CA LYS A 87 -14.27 -10.46 4.29
C LYS A 87 -15.73 -10.26 4.75
N THR A 88 -16.39 -9.15 4.40
CA THR A 88 -17.85 -9.20 4.36
C THR A 88 -18.20 -9.76 3.01
N SER A 89 -18.37 -11.08 3.04
CA SER A 89 -19.36 -11.77 2.22
C SER A 89 -20.45 -10.82 1.71
N SER A 90 -20.59 -10.74 0.40
CA SER A 90 -21.89 -10.45 -0.20
C SER A 90 -22.85 -11.56 0.21
N SER A 91 -23.42 -11.45 1.40
CA SER A 91 -24.61 -12.17 1.84
C SER A 91 -25.62 -11.10 2.26
N ARG A 92 -26.16 -10.41 1.25
CA ARG A 92 -27.30 -9.52 1.41
C ARG A 92 -28.39 -9.89 0.41
N THR A 93 -29.16 -10.90 0.77
CA THR A 93 -30.55 -11.11 0.33
C THR A 93 -31.31 -11.52 1.60
N SER A 94 -31.65 -10.58 2.48
CA SER A 94 -32.97 -9.92 2.59
C SER A 94 -34.16 -10.86 2.41
N ARG A 95 -34.83 -11.07 3.56
CA ARG A 95 -36.23 -11.40 3.84
C ARG A 95 -37.14 -11.80 2.68
#